data_AF-A0A1G2N0U2-F1
#
_entry.id   AF-A0A1G2N0U2-F1
#
_cell.length_a   1.000
_cell.length_b   1.000
_cell.length_c   1.000
_cell.angle_alpha   90.00
_cell.angle_beta   90.00
_cell.angle_gamma   90.00
#
_symmetry.space_group_name_H-M   'P 1'
#
loop_
_entity.id
_entity.type
_entity.pdbx_description
1 polymer ?
#
loop_
_entity_poly.entity_id
_entity_poly.type
_entity_poly.pdbx_seq_one_letter_code
_entity_poly.pdbx_strand_id
1 'polypeptide(L)'
;MFRSIFNFFDKFEDHIRGRLSRSPIFYTIIGGVAIVLFWRGVWHTADLLQAKGGVLGFLFYEPINLLIVVGILLATGLFVSYFIGDTILISGLRKEKKLHEKTTKEIKEEEATLNDIKKVVKELKHEVDEIKDVVEEDHKVHHG
;
A
#
# COMPACT_ATOMS: atom_id res chain seq x y z
N MET A 1 -9.80 -14.79 29.47
CA MET A 1 -10.90 -14.88 28.49
C MET A 1 -10.68 -14.00 27.26
N PHE A 2 -10.48 -12.68 27.39
CA PHE A 2 -10.31 -11.77 26.23
C PHE A 2 -9.22 -12.18 25.23
N ARG A 3 -8.02 -12.57 25.70
CA ARG A 3 -6.94 -13.06 24.82
C ARG A 3 -7.33 -14.29 24.02
N SER A 4 -8.15 -15.19 24.59
CA SER A 4 -8.55 -16.42 23.91
C SER A 4 -9.60 -16.16 22.83
N ILE A 5 -10.47 -15.16 23.04
CA ILE A 5 -11.46 -14.71 22.06
C ILE A 5 -10.77 -13.99 20.90
N PHE A 6 -9.81 -13.10 21.20
CA PHE A 6 -8.99 -12.44 20.19
C PHE A 6 -8.22 -13.46 19.33
N ASN A 7 -7.55 -14.42 19.95
CA ASN A 7 -6.80 -15.46 19.23
C ASN A 7 -7.72 -16.39 18.38
N PHE A 8 -8.99 -16.55 18.77
CA PHE A 8 -9.96 -17.31 17.98
C PHE A 8 -10.39 -16.54 16.73
N PHE A 9 -10.70 -15.25 16.88
CA PHE A 9 -11.03 -14.37 15.76
C PHE A 9 -9.88 -14.22 14.79
N ASP A 10 -8.65 -14.06 15.29
CA ASP A 10 -7.44 -13.92 14.47
C ASP A 10 -7.20 -15.16 13.60
N LYS A 11 -7.29 -16.37 14.18
CA LYS A 11 -7.17 -17.63 13.42
C LYS A 11 -8.31 -17.85 12.43
N PHE A 12 -9.53 -17.43 12.78
CA PHE A 12 -10.67 -17.51 11.87
C PHE A 12 -10.51 -16.55 10.69
N GLU A 13 -10.06 -15.32 10.96
CA GLU A 13 -9.78 -14.31 9.96
C GLU A 13 -8.71 -14.78 8.98
N ASP A 14 -7.59 -15.30 9.47
CA ASP A 14 -6.52 -15.82 8.61
C ASP A 14 -6.99 -16.98 7.71
N HIS A 15 -7.82 -17.87 8.25
CA HIS A 15 -8.35 -19.01 7.50
C HIS A 15 -9.34 -18.58 6.41
N ILE A 16 -10.21 -17.61 6.72
CA ILE A 16 -11.14 -17.03 5.75
C ILE A 16 -10.34 -16.25 4.70
N ARG A 17 -9.39 -15.40 5.10
CA ARG A 17 -8.54 -14.60 4.21
C ARG A 17 -7.74 -15.47 3.23
N GLY A 18 -7.21 -16.60 3.71
CA GLY A 18 -6.48 -17.57 2.89
C GLY A 18 -7.34 -18.27 1.83
N ARG A 19 -8.58 -18.66 2.16
CA ARG A 19 -9.50 -19.25 1.16
C ARG A 19 -10.06 -18.22 0.20
N LEU A 20 -10.28 -17.01 0.67
CA LEU A 20 -11.06 -15.99 -0.04
C LEU A 20 -10.18 -15.13 -0.98
N SER A 21 -8.85 -15.15 -0.83
CA SER A 21 -7.92 -14.53 -1.78
C SER A 21 -7.97 -15.15 -3.19
N ARG A 22 -8.45 -16.39 -3.31
CA ARG A 22 -8.65 -17.06 -4.60
C ARG A 22 -9.88 -16.56 -5.37
N SER A 23 -10.79 -15.84 -4.71
CA SER A 23 -12.07 -15.38 -5.27
C SER A 23 -12.36 -13.92 -4.87
N PRO A 24 -11.56 -12.94 -5.34
CA PRO A 24 -11.68 -11.54 -4.92
C PRO A 24 -13.05 -10.90 -5.22
N ILE A 25 -13.77 -11.36 -6.25
CA ILE A 25 -15.08 -10.81 -6.63
C ILE A 25 -16.18 -11.20 -5.62
N PHE A 26 -16.22 -12.46 -5.17
CA PHE A 26 -17.21 -12.89 -4.18
C PHE A 26 -16.95 -12.25 -2.82
N TYR A 27 -15.68 -12.04 -2.49
CA TYR A 27 -15.28 -11.32 -1.29
C TYR A 27 -15.83 -9.90 -1.24
N THR A 28 -15.67 -9.14 -2.33
CA THR A 28 -16.12 -7.75 -2.39
C THR A 28 -17.65 -7.64 -2.37
N ILE A 29 -18.37 -8.59 -2.97
CA ILE A 29 -19.84 -8.65 -2.90
C ILE A 29 -20.30 -8.92 -1.47
N ILE A 30 -19.78 -9.97 -0.81
CA ILE A 30 -20.17 -10.31 0.56
C ILE A 30 -19.78 -9.19 1.53
N GLY A 31 -18.57 -8.63 1.38
CA GLY A 31 -18.10 -7.50 2.17
C GLY A 31 -18.97 -6.27 2.01
N GLY A 32 -19.33 -5.90 0.77
CA GLY A 32 -20.23 -4.78 0.49
C GLY A 32 -21.61 -4.97 1.12
N VAL A 33 -22.22 -6.15 0.97
CA VAL A 33 -23.51 -6.47 1.61
C VAL A 33 -23.40 -6.40 3.13
N ALA A 34 -22.33 -6.96 3.70
CA ALA A 34 -22.12 -6.96 5.15
C ALA A 34 -21.95 -5.52 5.70
N ILE A 35 -21.22 -4.65 5.01
CA ILE A 35 -21.05 -3.23 5.40
C ILE A 35 -22.40 -2.51 5.41
N VAL A 36 -23.21 -2.68 4.36
CA VAL A 36 -24.55 -2.06 4.29
C VAL A 36 -25.47 -2.57 5.39
N LEU A 37 -25.51 -3.89 5.62
CA LEU A 37 -26.32 -4.49 6.69
C LEU A 37 -25.84 -4.08 8.08
N PHE A 38 -24.52 -3.95 8.27
CA PHE A 38 -23.94 -3.48 9.53
C PHE A 38 -24.43 -2.07 9.86
N TRP A 39 -24.31 -1.14 8.90
CA TRP A 39 -24.75 0.23 9.10
C TRP A 39 -26.27 0.33 9.35
N ARG A 40 -27.05 -0.47 8.61
CA ARG A 40 -28.49 -0.62 8.87
C ARG A 40 -28.76 -1.13 10.29
N GLY A 41 -27.98 -2.09 10.77
CA GLY A 41 -28.08 -2.60 12.14
C GLY A 41 -27.77 -1.53 13.19
N VAL A 42 -26.76 -0.71 12.95
CA VAL A 42 -26.40 0.42 13.84
C VAL A 42 -27.55 1.41 13.94
N TRP A 43 -28.16 1.80 12.81
CA TRP A 43 -29.33 2.69 12.81
C TRP A 43 -30.53 2.11 13.54
N HIS A 44 -30.94 0.88 13.21
CA HIS A 44 -32.06 0.25 13.90
C HIS A 44 -31.80 0.03 15.40
N THR A 45 -30.55 -0.19 15.79
CA THR A 45 -30.18 -0.28 17.20
C THR A 45 -30.34 1.08 17.88
N ALA A 46 -29.88 2.17 17.25
CA ALA A 46 -30.09 3.53 17.74
C ALA A 46 -31.58 3.87 17.87
N ASP A 47 -32.38 3.55 16.85
CA ASP A 47 -33.84 3.76 16.85
C ASP A 47 -34.52 2.97 17.98
N LEU A 48 -34.12 1.72 18.20
CA LEU A 48 -34.66 0.89 19.26
C LEU A 48 -34.28 1.43 20.65
N LEU A 49 -33.04 1.94 20.82
CA LEU A 49 -32.61 2.56 22.07
C LEU A 49 -33.34 3.89 22.31
N GLN A 50 -33.64 4.64 21.25
CA GLN A 50 -34.47 5.83 21.33
C GLN A 50 -35.91 5.47 21.75
N ALA A 51 -36.49 4.44 21.12
CA ALA A 51 -37.86 3.98 21.37
C ALA A 51 -38.07 3.35 22.76
N LYS A 52 -37.02 2.82 23.39
CA LYS A 52 -37.07 2.30 24.77
C LYS A 52 -37.33 3.37 25.83
N GLY A 53 -37.18 4.66 25.49
CA GLY A 53 -37.49 5.77 26.39
C GLY A 53 -36.54 5.92 27.58
N GLY A 54 -36.74 6.96 28.38
CA GLY A 54 -35.90 7.28 29.54
C GLY A 54 -34.58 7.98 29.18
N VAL A 55 -33.54 7.78 29.99
CA VAL A 55 -32.22 8.40 29.80
C VAL A 55 -31.57 8.01 28.47
N LEU A 56 -31.77 6.76 28.02
CA LEU A 56 -31.30 6.28 26.72
C LEU A 56 -32.06 6.95 25.57
N GLY A 57 -33.37 7.15 25.72
CA GLY A 57 -34.17 7.91 24.74
C GLY A 57 -33.66 9.34 24.52
N PHE A 58 -33.23 10.00 25.59
CA PHE A 58 -32.67 11.35 25.53
C PHE A 58 -31.28 11.39 24.87
N LEU A 59 -30.40 10.44 25.19
CA LEU A 59 -29.05 10.37 24.61
C LEU A 59 -29.07 10.04 23.11
N PHE A 60 -30.02 9.21 22.67
CA PHE A 60 -30.17 8.81 21.27
C PHE A 60 -31.12 9.70 20.46
N TYR A 61 -31.66 10.78 21.04
CA TYR A 61 -32.45 11.77 20.31
C TYR A 61 -31.61 12.47 19.24
N GLU A 62 -32.14 12.60 18.02
CA GLU A 62 -31.36 12.94 16.81
C GLU A 62 -30.41 14.15 16.98
N PRO A 63 -30.84 15.30 17.53
CA PRO A 63 -29.97 16.46 17.70
C PRO A 63 -28.92 16.29 18.82
N ILE A 64 -29.26 15.56 19.89
CA ILE A 64 -28.39 15.37 21.06
C ILE A 64 -27.30 14.34 20.73
N ASN A 65 -27.70 13.23 20.10
CA ASN A 65 -26.78 12.21 19.61
C ASN A 65 -25.76 12.82 18.65
N LEU A 66 -26.20 13.67 17.71
CA LEU A 66 -25.31 14.39 16.80
C LEU A 66 -24.26 15.22 17.55
N LEU A 67 -24.68 16.00 18.56
CA LEU A 67 -23.76 16.82 19.35
C LEU A 67 -22.76 15.97 20.15
N ILE A 68 -23.20 14.86 20.74
CA ILE A 68 -22.34 13.94 21.47
C ILE A 68 -21.32 13.28 20.53
N VAL A 69 -21.77 12.77 19.39
CA VAL A 69 -20.91 12.12 18.40
C VAL A 69 -19.90 13.12 17.84
N VAL A 70 -20.32 14.33 17.47
CA VAL A 70 -19.40 15.39 17.02
C VAL A 70 -18.40 15.73 18.12
N GLY A 71 -18.84 15.86 19.37
CA GLY A 71 -17.96 16.09 20.51
C GLY A 71 -16.90 14.99 20.70
N ILE A 72 -17.30 13.73 20.62
CA ILE A 72 -16.39 12.57 20.69
C ILE A 72 -15.43 12.55 19.50
N LEU A 73 -15.91 12.81 18.28
CA LEU A 73 -15.08 12.84 17.07
C LEU A 73 -14.04 13.96 17.12
N LEU A 74 -14.40 15.12 17.69
CA LEU A 74 -13.46 16.21 17.93
C LEU A 74 -12.48 15.87 19.05
N ALA A 75 -12.94 15.31 20.17
CA ALA A 75 -12.10 14.95 21.32
C ALA A 75 -11.06 13.86 20.98
N THR A 76 -11.46 12.89 20.17
CA THR A 76 -10.56 11.82 19.68
C THR A 76 -9.64 12.29 18.54
N GLY A 77 -9.84 13.51 18.02
CA GLY A 77 -9.14 14.02 16.84
C GLY A 77 -9.49 13.30 15.53
N LEU A 78 -10.39 12.31 15.58
CA LEU A 78 -10.82 11.53 14.41
C LEU A 78 -11.51 12.41 13.37
N PHE A 79 -12.26 13.43 13.79
CA PHE A 79 -12.89 14.37 12.85
C PHE A 79 -11.83 15.06 11.98
N VAL A 80 -10.79 15.61 12.61
CA VAL A 80 -9.69 16.30 11.92
C VAL A 80 -8.88 15.31 11.07
N SER A 81 -8.59 14.12 11.61
CA SER A 81 -7.87 13.08 10.88
C SER A 81 -8.64 12.57 9.65
N TYR A 82 -9.95 12.41 9.74
CA TYR A 82 -10.74 11.93 8.61
C TYR A 82 -10.83 13.00 7.50
N PHE A 83 -11.03 14.28 7.85
CA PHE A 83 -11.17 15.34 6.86
C PHE A 83 -9.83 15.80 6.26
N ILE A 84 -8.77 15.90 7.07
CA ILE A 84 -7.46 16.41 6.65
C ILE A 84 -6.47 15.27 6.41
N GLY A 85 -6.50 14.25 7.26
CA GLY A 85 -5.58 13.11 7.21
C GLY A 85 -5.77 12.25 5.97
N ASP A 86 -6.99 11.94 5.51
CA ASP A 86 -7.18 11.15 4.27
C ASP A 86 -6.59 11.88 3.06
N THR A 87 -6.81 13.19 2.95
CA THR A 87 -6.26 13.99 1.85
C THR A 87 -4.73 14.09 1.93
N ILE A 88 -4.17 14.31 3.13
CA ILE A 88 -2.71 14.36 3.33
C ILE A 88 -2.08 12.99 3.07
N LEU A 89 -2.66 11.90 3.58
CA LEU A 89 -2.19 10.53 3.40
C LEU A 89 -2.20 10.14 1.92
N ILE A 90 -3.29 10.42 1.21
CA ILE A 90 -3.39 10.18 -0.24
C ILE A 90 -2.36 11.02 -0.99
N SER A 91 -2.14 12.28 -0.60
CA SER A 91 -1.13 13.13 -1.23
C SER A 91 0.31 12.64 -0.97
N GLY A 92 0.58 12.12 0.24
CA GLY A 92 1.84 11.53 0.63
C GLY A 92 2.13 10.26 -0.16
N LEU A 93 1.17 9.33 -0.25
CA LEU A 93 1.28 8.11 -1.05
C LEU A 93 1.50 8.41 -2.54
N ARG A 94 0.83 9.43 -3.09
CA ARG A 94 1.07 9.87 -4.48
C ARG A 94 2.47 10.43 -4.67
N LYS A 95 3.00 11.20 -3.71
CA LYS A 95 4.36 11.75 -3.76
C LYS A 95 5.40 10.64 -3.70
N GLU A 96 5.27 9.69 -2.78
CA GLU A 96 6.17 8.53 -2.68
C GLU A 96 6.16 7.70 -3.96
N LYS A 97 4.98 7.39 -4.52
CA LYS A 97 4.89 6.65 -5.79
C LYS A 97 5.62 7.39 -6.91
N LYS A 98 5.45 8.71 -7.01
CA LYS A 98 6.13 9.53 -8.03
C LYS A 98 7.64 9.56 -7.84
N LEU A 99 8.13 9.57 -6.59
CA LEU A 99 9.56 9.46 -6.31
C LEU A 99 10.09 8.08 -6.71
N HIS A 100 9.38 7.02 -6.34
CA HIS A 100 9.75 5.64 -6.70
C HIS A 100 9.84 5.42 -8.22
N GLU A 101 8.88 5.95 -8.97
CA GLU A 101 8.89 5.92 -10.44
C GLU A 101 10.08 6.68 -11.03
N LYS A 102 10.41 7.85 -10.48
CA LYS A 102 11.59 8.63 -10.89
C LYS A 102 12.89 7.87 -10.62
N THR A 103 13.07 7.37 -9.40
CA THR A 103 14.27 6.59 -9.03
C THR A 103 14.41 5.34 -9.90
N THR A 104 13.30 4.67 -10.22
CA THR A 104 13.33 3.50 -11.12
C THR A 104 13.75 3.89 -12.54
N LYS A 105 13.33 5.07 -13.01
CA LYS A 105 13.74 5.60 -14.32
C LYS A 105 15.24 5.97 -14.33
N GLU A 106 15.71 6.64 -13.29
CA GLU A 106 17.13 7.01 -13.12
C GLU A 106 18.01 5.76 -13.09
N ILE A 107 17.64 4.72 -12.33
CA ILE A 107 18.36 3.43 -12.29
C ILE A 107 18.45 2.79 -13.68
N LYS A 108 17.37 2.83 -14.47
CA LYS A 108 17.37 2.30 -15.83
C LYS A 108 18.28 3.08 -16.78
N GLU A 109 18.33 4.40 -16.63
CA GLU A 109 19.21 5.28 -17.40
C GLU A 109 20.69 5.04 -17.04
N GLU A 110 20.99 4.85 -15.75
CA GLU A 110 22.32 4.45 -15.28
C GLU A 110 22.73 3.06 -15.81
N GLU A 111 21.82 2.08 -15.77
CA GLU A 111 22.08 0.73 -16.29
C GLU A 111 22.38 0.74 -17.80
N ALA A 112 21.65 1.57 -18.57
CA ALA A 112 21.93 1.77 -19.99
C ALA A 112 23.33 2.36 -20.21
N THR A 113 23.68 3.40 -19.45
CA THR A 113 24.99 4.05 -19.52
C THR A 113 26.12 3.09 -19.16
N LEU A 114 25.95 2.27 -18.11
CA LEU A 114 26.92 1.24 -17.72
C LEU A 114 27.09 0.16 -18.79
N ASN A 115 26.01 -0.24 -19.47
CA ASN A 115 26.09 -1.18 -20.57
C ASN A 115 26.85 -0.61 -21.77
N ASP A 116 26.68 0.67 -22.07
CA ASP A 116 27.43 1.34 -23.15
C ASP A 116 28.92 1.45 -22.79
N ILE A 117 29.26 1.83 -21.56
CA ILE A 117 30.65 1.82 -21.07
C ILE A 117 31.24 0.41 -21.18
N LYS A 118 30.49 -0.62 -20.80
CA LYS A 118 30.93 -2.02 -20.89
C LYS A 118 31.20 -2.45 -22.34
N LYS A 119 30.42 -1.97 -23.31
CA LYS A 119 30.68 -2.21 -24.74
C LYS A 119 31.97 -1.56 -25.18
N VAL A 120 32.16 -0.28 -24.86
CA VAL A 120 33.39 0.46 -25.20
C VAL A 120 34.62 -0.21 -24.61
N VAL A 121 34.57 -0.64 -23.34
CA VAL A 121 35.68 -1.37 -22.71
C VAL A 121 35.96 -2.70 -23.42
N LYS A 122 34.94 -3.40 -23.91
CA LYS A 122 35.10 -4.65 -24.64
C LYS A 122 35.72 -4.43 -26.02
N GLU A 123 35.33 -3.37 -26.72
CA GLU A 123 35.93 -2.96 -28.01
C GLU A 123 37.39 -2.58 -27.83
N LEU A 124 37.71 -1.73 -26.84
CA LEU A 124 39.09 -1.37 -26.52
C LEU A 124 39.95 -2.61 -26.20
N LYS A 125 39.40 -3.59 -25.49
CA LYS A 125 40.12 -4.84 -25.22
C LYS A 125 40.44 -5.60 -26.51
N HIS A 126 39.50 -5.66 -27.45
CA HIS A 126 39.69 -6.31 -28.74
C HIS A 126 40.76 -5.61 -29.58
N GLU A 127 40.73 -4.28 -29.65
CA GLU A 127 41.75 -3.50 -30.35
C GLU A 127 43.14 -3.70 -29.75
N VAL A 128 43.25 -3.75 -28.42
CA VAL A 128 44.53 -4.00 -27.73
C VAL A 128 45.04 -5.42 -28.00
N ASP A 129 44.17 -6.43 -28.01
CA ASP A 129 44.54 -7.81 -28.34
C ASP A 129 45.04 -7.92 -29.80
N GLU A 130 44.38 -7.27 -30.76
CA GLU A 130 44.83 -7.22 -32.16
C GLU A 130 46.21 -6.55 -32.32
N ILE A 131 46.43 -5.42 -31.64
CA ILE A 131 47.73 -4.73 -31.67
C ILE A 131 48.83 -5.66 -31.11
N LYS A 132 48.52 -6.41 -30.05
CA LYS A 132 49.48 -7.33 -29.43
C LYS A 132 49.86 -8.48 -30.37
N ASP A 133 48.90 -9.04 -31.10
CA ASP A 133 49.15 -10.11 -32.07
C ASP A 133 50.03 -9.62 -33.24
N VAL A 134 49.76 -8.41 -33.76
CA VAL A 134 50.58 -7.80 -34.83
C VAL A 134 52.01 -7.54 -34.36
N VAL A 135 52.19 -7.06 -33.13
CA VAL A 135 53.52 -6.83 -32.55
C VAL A 135 54.29 -8.14 -32.33
N GLU A 136 53.61 -9.23 -31.95
CA GLU A 136 54.25 -10.55 -31.82
C GLU A 136 54.65 -11.15 -33.18
N GLU A 137 53.87 -10.92 -34.24
CA GLU A 137 54.24 -11.36 -35.59
C GLU A 137 55.44 -10.56 -36.14
N ASP A 138 55.44 -9.23 -36.01
CA ASP A 138 56.55 -8.38 -36.48
C ASP A 138 57.87 -8.73 -35.76
N HIS A 139 57.80 -9.03 -34.46
CA HIS A 139 58.97 -9.45 -33.69
C HIS A 139 59.53 -10.81 -34.11
N LYS A 140 58.69 -11.74 -34.61
CA LYS A 140 59.13 -13.04 -35.15
C LYS A 140 59.75 -12.92 -36.54
N VAL A 141 59.30 -11.96 -37.36
CA VAL A 141 59.81 -11.74 -38.71
C VAL A 141 61.18 -11.06 -38.69
N HIS A 142 61.46 -10.19 -37.72
CA HIS A 142 62.72 -9.45 -37.64
C HIS A 142 63.84 -10.11 -36.80
N HIS A 143 63.56 -11.21 -36.08
CA HIS A 143 64.54 -11.92 -35.24
C HIS A 143 64.70 -13.43 -35.58
N GLY A 144 64.17 -13.91 -36.72
CA GLY A 144 64.48 -15.24 -37.28
C GLY A 144 65.55 -15.17 -38.36
#